data_AF-A0A924WCM8-F1
#
_entry.id   AF-A0A924WCM8-F1
#
_cell.length_a   1.000
_cell.length_b   1.000
_cell.length_c   1.000
_cell.angle_alpha   90.00
_cell.angle_beta   90.00
_cell.angle_gamma   90.00
#
_symmetry.space_group_name_H-M   'P 1'
#
loop_
_entity.id
_entity.type
_entity.pdbx_description
1 polymer ?
#
loop_
_entity_poly.entity_id
_entity_poly.type
_entity_poly.pdbx_seq_one_letter_code
_entity_poly.pdbx_strand_id
1 'polypeptide(L)' 'RRIINIVKNESHRPEKVDEVIQFVRQSGGLDYAREAMYRYRQEAFDLLDAAPESSARQSLRDLLVFVTERKR' A
#
# COMPACT_ATOMS: atom_id res chain seq x y z
N ARG A 1 10.48 -1.83 -21.54
CA ARG A 1 11.03 -2.60 -20.40
C ARG A 1 12.12 -1.84 -19.61
N ARG A 2 12.14 -0.49 -19.63
CA ARG A 2 13.20 0.33 -19.01
C ARG A 2 13.08 0.42 -17.48
N ILE A 3 11.90 0.77 -16.97
CA ILE A 3 11.66 0.93 -15.51
C ILE A 3 11.95 -0.36 -14.74
N ILE A 4 11.47 -1.50 -15.23
CA ILE A 4 11.73 -2.81 -14.60
C ILE A 4 13.23 -3.15 -14.58
N ASN A 5 13.98 -2.81 -15.64
CA ASN A 5 15.43 -3.02 -15.67
C ASN A 5 16.12 -2.17 -14.60
N ILE A 6 15.71 -0.90 -14.46
CA ILE A 6 16.27 0.00 -13.45
C ILE A 6 16.05 -0.55 -12.05
N VAL A 7 14.83 -1.01 -11.74
CA VAL A 7 14.51 -1.61 -10.44
C VAL A 7 15.36 -2.85 -10.15
N LYS A 8 15.57 -3.72 -11.16
CA LYS A 8 16.29 -4.98 -10.98
C LYS A 8 17.81 -4.81 -10.91
N ASN A 9 18.37 -3.92 -11.71
CA ASN A 9 19.80 -3.90 -12.02
C ASN A 9 20.49 -2.58 -11.64
N GLU A 10 19.76 -1.49 -11.44
CA GLU A 10 20.31 -0.14 -11.25
C GLU A 10 19.81 0.55 -9.97
N SER A 11 19.20 -0.19 -9.04
CA SER A 11 18.64 0.34 -7.79
C SER A 11 19.66 0.98 -6.84
N HIS A 12 20.96 0.70 -7.04
CA HIS A 12 22.07 1.30 -6.29
C HIS A 12 22.48 2.69 -6.81
N ARG A 13 21.93 3.14 -7.95
CA ARG A 13 22.25 4.43 -8.56
C ARG A 13 21.17 5.46 -8.19
N PRO A 14 21.47 6.48 -7.36
CA PRO A 14 20.47 7.43 -6.88
C PRO A 14 19.68 8.12 -8.00
N GLU A 15 20.37 8.57 -9.07
CA GLU A 15 19.72 9.21 -10.23
C GLU A 15 18.69 8.30 -10.93
N LYS A 16 18.94 6.99 -10.93
CA LYS A 16 18.03 6.00 -11.52
C LYS A 16 16.85 5.71 -10.63
N VAL A 17 17.04 5.73 -9.31
CA VAL A 17 15.95 5.66 -8.35
C VAL A 17 15.03 6.88 -8.50
N ASP A 18 15.60 8.07 -8.64
CA ASP A 18 14.82 9.30 -8.87
C ASP A 18 14.01 9.23 -10.16
N GLU A 19 14.59 8.71 -11.25
CA GLU A 19 13.88 8.46 -12.52
C GLU A 19 12.62 7.60 -12.31
N VAL A 20 12.74 6.51 -11.53
CA VAL A 20 11.61 5.63 -11.22
C VAL A 20 10.59 6.32 -10.33
N ILE A 21 11.03 7.09 -9.32
CA ILE A 21 10.12 7.85 -8.46
C ILE A 21 9.29 8.85 -9.27
N GLN A 22 9.92 9.59 -10.19
CA GLN A 22 9.21 10.53 -11.06
C GLN A 22 8.22 9.83 -11.97
N PHE A 23 8.62 8.70 -12.58
CA PHE A 23 7.72 7.89 -13.38
C PHE A 23 6.50 7.40 -12.59
N VAL A 24 6.69 6.91 -11.35
CA VAL A 24 5.58 6.47 -10.48
C VAL A 24 4.65 7.63 -10.13
N ARG A 25 5.18 8.82 -9.85
CA ARG A 25 4.38 10.02 -9.55
C ARG A 25 3.56 10.46 -10.77
N GLN A 26 4.19 10.55 -11.93
CA GLN A 26 3.53 10.99 -13.17
C GLN A 26 2.47 10.00 -13.69
N SER A 27 2.63 8.71 -13.40
CA SER A 27 1.67 7.67 -13.77
C SER A 27 0.49 7.53 -12.79
N GLY A 28 0.45 8.31 -11.70
CA GLY A 28 -0.57 8.17 -10.66
C GLY A 28 -0.40 6.90 -9.81
N GLY A 29 0.77 6.26 -9.85
CA GLY A 29 1.02 4.98 -9.17
C GLY A 29 0.86 5.05 -7.64
N LEU A 30 1.08 6.23 -7.04
CA LEU A 30 0.84 6.44 -5.60
C LEU A 30 -0.64 6.44 -5.25
N ASP A 31 -1.49 7.03 -6.11
CA ASP A 31 -2.92 7.07 -5.90
C ASP A 31 -3.53 5.68 -6.07
N TYR A 32 -3.11 4.96 -7.13
CA TYR A 32 -3.47 3.56 -7.31
C TYR A 32 -3.08 2.68 -6.10
N ALA A 33 -1.86 2.86 -5.57
CA ALA A 33 -1.43 2.12 -4.39
C ALA A 33 -2.30 2.43 -3.15
N ARG A 34 -2.72 3.69 -2.99
CA ARG A 34 -3.63 4.11 -1.91
C ARG A 34 -5.01 3.50 -2.06
N GLU A 35 -5.58 3.52 -3.27
CA GLU A 35 -6.87 2.90 -3.55
C GLU A 35 -6.83 1.39 -3.30
N ALA A 36 -5.77 0.72 -3.76
CA ALA A 36 -5.57 -0.71 -3.52
C ALA A 36 -5.47 -1.02 -2.02
N MET A 37 -4.76 -0.20 -1.24
CA MET A 37 -4.68 -0.32 0.21
C MET A 37 -6.08 -0.23 0.86
N TYR A 38 -6.89 0.74 0.47
CA TYR A 38 -8.25 0.88 1.00
C TYR A 38 -9.18 -0.25 0.58
N ARG A 39 -9.02 -0.77 -0.64
CA ARG A 39 -9.76 -1.96 -1.10
C ARG A 39 -9.44 -3.18 -0.22
N TYR A 40 -8.16 -3.48 -0.01
CA TYR A 40 -7.77 -4.61 0.85
C TYR A 40 -8.20 -4.43 2.31
N ARG A 41 -8.19 -3.19 2.82
CA ARG A 41 -8.74 -2.91 4.15
C ARG A 41 -10.22 -3.22 4.23
N GLN A 42 -11.00 -2.83 3.21
CA GLN A 42 -12.43 -3.12 3.18
C GLN A 42 -12.69 -4.63 3.12
N GLU A 43 -11.99 -5.34 2.24
CA GLU A 43 -12.06 -6.81 2.16
C GLU A 43 -11.75 -7.46 3.52
N ALA A 44 -10.76 -6.95 4.25
CA ALA A 44 -10.44 -7.43 5.59
C ALA A 44 -11.53 -7.12 6.62
N PHE A 45 -12.19 -5.95 6.56
CA PHE A 45 -13.33 -5.64 7.42
C PHE A 45 -14.52 -6.55 7.13
N ASP A 46 -14.81 -6.82 5.86
CA ASP A 46 -15.90 -7.71 5.47
C ASP A 46 -15.66 -9.15 5.99
N LEU A 47 -14.40 -9.62 5.95
CA LEU A 47 -14.02 -10.90 6.56
C LEU A 47 -14.16 -10.91 8.09
N LEU A 48 -13.82 -9.82 8.77
CA LEU A 48 -13.97 -9.70 10.22
C LEU A 48 -15.45 -9.61 10.63
N ASP A 49 -16.32 -9.06 9.78
CA ASP A 49 -17.77 -8.97 10.04
C ASP A 49 -18.48 -10.31 9.95
N ALA A 50 -17.88 -11.32 9.31
CA ALA A 50 -18.38 -12.69 9.35
C ALA A 50 -18.13 -13.39 10.71
N ALA A 51 -17.24 -12.86 11.55
CA ALA A 51 -16.94 -13.42 12.86
C ALA A 51 -17.81 -12.77 13.97
N PRO A 52 -18.19 -13.51 15.04
CA PRO A 52 -18.91 -12.94 16.16
C PRO A 52 -18.17 -11.78 16.82
N GLU A 53 -18.93 -10.81 17.34
CA GLU A 53 -18.39 -9.69 18.10
C GLU A 53 -17.50 -10.16 19.25
N SER A 54 -16.29 -9.61 19.33
CA SER A 54 -15.32 -9.91 20.39
C SER A 54 -14.28 -8.80 20.50
N SER A 55 -13.61 -8.73 21.65
CA SER A 55 -12.49 -7.80 21.85
C SER A 55 -11.35 -8.03 20.86
N ALA A 56 -11.12 -9.28 20.46
CA ALA A 56 -10.13 -9.64 19.44
C ALA A 56 -10.51 -9.09 18.06
N ARG A 57 -11.77 -9.25 17.64
CA ARG A 57 -12.30 -8.70 16.38
C ARG A 57 -12.14 -7.18 16.32
N GLN A 58 -12.47 -6.49 17.40
CA GLN A 58 -12.30 -5.04 17.50
C GLN A 58 -10.81 -4.64 17.44
N SER A 59 -9.95 -5.34 18.17
CA SER A 59 -8.50 -5.07 18.17
C SER A 59 -7.88 -5.23 16.78
N LEU A 60 -8.33 -6.20 15.99
CA LEU A 60 -7.91 -6.37 14.59
C LEU A 60 -8.42 -5.24 13.69
N ARG A 61 -9.67 -4.78 13.88
CA ARG A 61 -10.20 -3.60 13.17
C ARG A 61 -9.36 -2.36 13.46
N ASP A 62 -9.05 -2.10 14.73
CA ASP A 62 -8.26 -0.94 15.14
C ASP A 62 -6.83 -0.99 14.57
N LEU A 63 -6.22 -2.17 14.55
CA LEU A 63 -4.92 -2.39 13.93
C LEU A 63 -4.95 -2.05 12.44
N LEU A 64 -5.97 -2.52 11.70
CA LEU A 64 -6.13 -2.23 10.27
C LEU A 64 -6.28 -0.73 10.00
N VAL A 65 -7.03 -0.01 10.83
CA VAL A 65 -7.13 1.46 10.73
C VAL A 65 -5.77 2.10 10.98
N PHE A 66 -5.08 1.70 12.07
CA PHE A 66 -3.80 2.28 12.43
C PHE A 66 -2.72 2.13 11.35
N VAL A 67 -2.62 0.96 10.71
CA VAL A 67 -1.60 0.71 9.68
C VAL A 67 -1.92 1.41 8.35
N THR A 68 -3.19 1.67 8.05
CA THR A 68 -3.62 2.27 6.76
C THR A 68 -3.77 3.78 6.81
N GLU A 69 -4.10 4.36 7.97
CA GLU A 69 -4.28 5.82 8.13
C GLU A 69 -3.04 6.53 8.68
N ARG A 70 -1.88 5.86 8.64
CA ARG A 70 -0.65 6.38 9.20
C ARG A 70 -0.19 7.64 8.45
N LYS A 71 -0.51 8.81 8.99
CA LYS A 71 0.10 10.08 8.60
C LYS A 71 1.48 10.17 9.25
N ARG A 72 2.53 10.14 8.44
CA ARG A 72 3.87 10.59 8.83
C ARG A 72 4.12 11.94 8.19
#